data_AF-A0A6P8UGG2-F1
#
_entry.id   AF-A0A6P8UGG2-F1
#
_cell.length_a   1.000
_cell.length_b   1.000
_cell.length_c   1.000
_cell.angle_alpha   90.00
_cell.angle_beta   90.00
_cell.angle_gamma   90.00
#
_symmetry.space_group_name_H-M   'P 1'
#
loop_
_entity.id
_entity.type
_entity.pdbx_description
1 polymer ?
#
loop_
_entity_poly.entity_id
_entity_poly.type
_entity_poly.pdbx_seq_one_letter_code
_entity_poly.pdbx_strand_id
1 'polypeptide(L)'
;MRMKGCKVSRWTCSTLPHNRQQDLKFAEKILLGEAIEFETSQKAVHELRLDIATSLLRESDDLSRLCFYCGMEEQDEEHWICCDICQWWYHHQCVQRPPVDQPYLCPGCT
;
A
#
# COMPACT_ATOMS: atom_id res chain seq x y z
N MET A 1 26.91 30.17 24.09
CA MET A 1 26.25 30.05 25.41
C MET A 1 24.88 29.41 25.21
N ARG A 2 24.61 28.23 25.79
CA ARG A 2 23.25 27.63 25.79
C ARG A 2 22.34 28.46 26.71
N MET A 3 21.16 28.85 26.23
CA MET A 3 20.21 29.64 27.00
C MET A 3 19.71 28.86 28.23
N LYS A 4 19.80 29.47 29.42
CA LYS A 4 19.24 28.90 30.66
C LYS A 4 17.72 28.76 30.48
N GLY A 5 17.19 27.54 30.66
CA GLY A 5 15.74 27.27 30.58
C GLY A 5 15.28 26.53 29.31
N CYS A 6 16.18 26.21 28.37
CA CYS A 6 15.81 25.31 27.28
C CYS A 6 15.60 23.89 27.83
N LYS A 7 14.34 23.44 27.90
CA LYS A 7 13.99 22.03 28.15
C LYS A 7 14.45 21.20 26.95
N VAL A 8 15.74 20.89 26.91
CA VAL A 8 16.28 19.93 25.94
C VAL A 8 15.62 18.59 26.22
N SER A 9 14.89 18.07 25.24
CA SER A 9 14.27 16.76 25.34
C SER A 9 15.35 15.71 25.60
N ARG A 10 15.20 14.99 26.72
CA ARG A 10 16.12 13.90 27.10
C ARG A 10 15.71 12.64 26.38
N TRP A 11 15.94 12.61 25.07
CA TRP A 11 15.74 11.42 24.27
C TRP A 11 16.66 10.31 24.80
N THR A 12 16.08 9.15 25.04
CA THR A 12 16.81 7.93 25.37
C THR A 12 16.52 6.92 24.27
N CYS A 13 17.53 6.13 23.92
CA CYS A 13 17.41 5.07 22.93
C CYS A 13 17.56 3.75 23.66
N SER A 14 16.63 2.83 23.42
CA SER A 14 16.67 1.48 23.95
C SER A 14 16.25 0.48 22.87
N THR A 15 16.78 -0.73 22.95
CA THR A 15 16.39 -1.84 22.08
C THR A 15 15.46 -2.75 22.86
N LEU A 16 14.25 -2.95 22.34
CA LEU A 16 13.29 -3.87 22.95
C LEU A 16 13.60 -5.29 22.47
N PRO A 17 13.72 -6.28 23.37
CA PRO A 17 13.94 -7.67 22.98
C PRO A 17 12.67 -8.23 22.33
N HIS A 18 12.82 -8.87 21.16
CA HIS A 18 11.73 -9.56 20.47
C HIS A 18 12.28 -10.65 19.56
N ASN A 19 11.42 -11.58 19.15
CA ASN A 19 11.79 -12.59 18.17
C ASN A 19 12.09 -11.92 16.82
N ARG A 20 13.15 -12.37 16.13
CA ARG A 20 13.49 -11.84 14.79
C ARG A 20 12.33 -12.16 13.84
N GLN A 21 11.73 -11.10 13.31
CA GLN A 21 10.52 -11.17 12.51
C GLN A 21 10.78 -10.64 11.08
N GLN A 22 9.96 -11.07 10.11
CA GLN A 22 9.98 -10.59 8.72
C GLN A 22 8.76 -9.71 8.35
N ASP A 23 7.93 -9.32 9.33
CA ASP A 23 6.64 -8.63 9.12
C ASP A 23 6.35 -7.62 10.24
N LEU A 24 5.15 -7.04 10.23
CA LEU A 24 4.79 -5.80 10.94
C LEU A 24 4.12 -5.99 12.32
N LYS A 25 3.89 -7.23 12.80
CA LYS A 25 3.15 -7.47 14.08
C LYS A 25 3.78 -6.77 15.30
N PHE A 26 5.10 -6.65 15.33
CA PHE A 26 5.82 -5.91 16.37
C PHE A 26 5.32 -4.48 16.54
N ALA A 27 5.06 -3.76 15.44
CA ALA A 27 4.61 -2.38 15.49
C ALA A 27 3.20 -2.25 16.10
N GLU A 28 2.30 -3.16 15.74
CA GLU A 28 0.93 -3.19 16.27
C GLU A 28 0.92 -3.40 17.79
N LYS A 29 1.69 -4.37 18.30
CA LYS A 29 1.78 -4.66 19.74
C LYS A 29 2.31 -3.46 20.53
N ILE A 30 3.29 -2.74 20.00
CA ILE A 30 3.81 -1.51 20.61
C ILE A 30 2.75 -0.43 20.69
N LEU A 31 2.01 -0.20 19.59
CA LEU A 31 0.97 0.83 19.53
C LEU A 31 -0.19 0.53 20.49
N LEU A 32 -0.50 -0.74 20.70
CA LEU A 32 -1.53 -1.20 21.65
C LEU A 32 -1.04 -1.27 23.10
N GLY A 33 0.27 -1.09 23.34
CA GLY A 33 0.86 -1.24 24.68
C GLY A 33 0.83 -2.68 25.22
N GLU A 34 0.73 -3.66 24.33
CA GLU A 34 0.70 -5.08 24.68
C GLU A 34 2.11 -5.67 24.85
N ALA A 35 2.19 -6.82 25.51
CA ALA A 35 3.43 -7.58 25.55
C ALA A 35 3.90 -7.93 24.13
N ILE A 36 5.20 -7.79 23.88
CA ILE A 36 5.84 -8.06 22.58
C ILE A 36 6.10 -9.57 22.45
N GLU A 37 5.04 -10.34 22.65
CA GLU A 37 5.02 -11.78 22.56
C GLU A 37 4.09 -12.16 21.40
N PHE A 38 4.66 -12.74 20.35
CA PHE A 38 3.94 -13.21 19.18
C PHE A 38 4.62 -14.44 18.61
N GLU A 39 3.80 -15.35 18.07
CA GLU A 39 4.29 -16.57 17.46
C GLU A 39 4.96 -16.24 16.11
N THR A 40 6.20 -16.71 15.93
CA THR A 40 6.98 -16.53 14.70
C THR A 40 7.06 -17.79 13.86
N SER A 41 6.20 -18.77 14.15
CA SER A 41 6.07 -19.97 13.34
C SER A 41 5.66 -19.59 11.91
N GLN A 42 6.15 -20.34 10.91
CA GLN A 42 5.80 -20.09 9.51
C GLN A 42 4.28 -20.11 9.29
N LYS A 43 3.58 -21.00 10.02
CA LYS A 43 2.12 -21.11 10.00
C LYS A 43 1.46 -19.85 10.54
N ALA A 44 1.84 -19.36 11.72
CA ALA A 44 1.27 -18.14 12.30
C ALA A 44 1.52 -16.91 11.42
N VAL A 45 2.73 -16.80 10.86
CA VAL A 45 3.07 -15.70 9.94
C VAL A 45 2.22 -15.79 8.67
N HIS A 46 1.98 -16.99 8.14
CA HIS A 46 1.13 -17.17 6.96
C HIS A 46 -0.33 -16.80 7.25
N GLU A 47 -0.88 -17.26 8.38
CA GLU A 47 -2.24 -16.94 8.81
C GLU A 47 -2.42 -15.44 9.01
N LEU A 48 -1.46 -14.79 9.68
CA LEU A 48 -1.47 -13.33 9.87
C LEU A 48 -1.43 -12.58 8.54
N ARG A 49 -0.58 -13.00 7.59
CA ARG A 49 -0.50 -12.35 6.26
C ARG A 49 -1.81 -12.51 5.49
N LEU A 50 -2.45 -13.67 5.60
CA LEU A 50 -3.74 -13.92 4.96
C LEU A 50 -4.85 -13.06 5.57
N ASP A 51 -4.85 -12.89 6.89
CA ASP A 51 -5.81 -12.04 7.61
C ASP A 51 -5.65 -10.56 7.22
N ILE A 52 -4.41 -10.07 7.15
CA ILE A 52 -4.10 -8.72 6.67
C ILE A 52 -4.59 -8.55 5.23
N ALA A 53 -4.25 -9.46 4.33
CA ALA A 53 -4.69 -9.39 2.93
C ALA A 53 -6.22 -9.41 2.81
N THR A 54 -6.89 -10.25 3.59
CA THR A 54 -8.35 -10.35 3.60
C THR A 54 -8.99 -9.06 4.11
N SER A 55 -8.44 -8.47 5.16
CA SER A 55 -8.92 -7.21 5.74
C SER A 55 -8.73 -6.05 4.75
N LEU A 56 -7.55 -5.95 4.14
CA LEU A 56 -7.28 -4.96 3.10
C LEU A 56 -8.22 -5.08 1.90
N LEU A 57 -8.49 -6.30 1.42
CA LEU A 57 -9.43 -6.51 0.30
C LEU A 57 -10.88 -6.20 0.67
N ARG A 58 -11.26 -6.36 1.94
CA ARG A 58 -12.63 -6.05 2.42
C ARG A 58 -12.85 -4.57 2.67
N GLU A 59 -11.80 -3.87 3.12
CA GLU A 59 -11.87 -2.46 3.50
C GLU A 59 -11.35 -1.52 2.41
N SER A 60 -10.75 -2.04 1.33
CA SER A 60 -10.32 -1.23 0.19
C SER A 60 -11.52 -0.70 -0.60
N ASP A 61 -11.44 0.58 -0.98
CA ASP A 61 -12.38 1.18 -1.92
C ASP A 61 -12.33 0.47 -3.29
N ASP A 62 -13.47 0.49 -4.00
CA ASP A 62 -13.52 -0.02 -5.37
C ASP A 62 -12.78 0.93 -6.31
N LEU A 63 -11.63 0.48 -6.81
CA LEU A 63 -10.77 1.25 -7.73
C LEU A 63 -11.16 1.03 -9.20
N SER A 64 -12.24 0.30 -9.49
CA SER A 64 -12.68 0.00 -10.88
C SER A 64 -12.97 1.25 -11.71
N ARG A 65 -13.29 2.38 -11.05
CA ARG A 65 -13.59 3.67 -11.67
C ARG A 65 -12.39 4.60 -11.76
N LEU A 66 -11.20 4.17 -11.35
CA LEU A 66 -9.99 4.97 -11.38
C LEU A 66 -9.11 4.61 -12.57
N CYS A 67 -8.60 5.64 -13.25
CA CYS A 67 -7.58 5.45 -14.27
C CYS A 67 -6.28 4.97 -13.60
N PHE A 68 -5.76 3.83 -14.04
CA PHE A 68 -4.56 3.23 -13.43
C PHE A 68 -3.29 4.08 -13.59
N TYR A 69 -3.28 5.05 -14.51
CA TYR A 69 -2.13 5.94 -14.70
C TYR A 69 -2.16 7.19 -13.81
N CYS A 70 -3.30 7.89 -13.71
CA CYS A 70 -3.40 9.15 -12.96
C CYS A 70 -4.09 9.02 -11.60
N GLY A 71 -4.76 7.90 -11.32
CA GLY A 71 -5.50 7.67 -10.08
C GLY A 71 -6.75 8.54 -9.92
N MET A 72 -7.23 9.15 -11.00
CA MET A 72 -8.44 9.97 -10.99
C MET A 72 -9.61 9.19 -11.57
N GLU A 73 -10.81 9.50 -11.08
CA GLU A 73 -12.07 9.09 -11.72
C GLU A 73 -12.30 9.88 -13.02
N GLU A 74 -13.26 9.40 -13.81
CA GLU A 74 -13.73 10.03 -15.04
C GLU A 74 -14.10 11.50 -14.80
N GLN A 75 -13.50 12.42 -15.57
CA GLN A 75 -13.91 13.81 -15.65
C GLN A 75 -14.48 14.05 -17.05
N ASP A 76 -15.81 14.20 -17.16
CA ASP A 76 -16.55 14.39 -18.42
C ASP A 76 -16.39 13.25 -19.46
N GLU A 77 -16.67 13.52 -20.74
CA GLU A 77 -16.71 12.59 -21.90
C GLU A 77 -15.33 11.98 -22.27
N GLU A 78 -14.49 11.65 -21.29
CA GLU A 78 -13.22 10.99 -21.50
C GLU A 78 -13.43 9.52 -21.89
N HIS A 79 -12.90 9.15 -23.05
CA HIS A 79 -12.96 7.77 -23.50
C HIS A 79 -11.99 6.93 -22.65
N TRP A 80 -12.39 5.71 -22.31
CA TRP A 80 -11.57 4.75 -21.58
C TRP A 80 -11.01 3.69 -22.52
N ILE A 81 -9.85 3.15 -22.17
CA ILE A 81 -9.25 2.02 -22.87
C ILE A 81 -8.69 0.99 -21.88
N CYS A 82 -8.87 -0.29 -22.20
CA CYS A 82 -8.42 -1.42 -21.39
C CYS A 82 -7.17 -2.05 -22.00
N CYS A 83 -6.17 -2.37 -21.18
CA CYS A 83 -4.99 -3.11 -21.63
C CYS A 83 -5.32 -4.59 -21.85
N ASP A 84 -4.97 -5.15 -23.00
CA ASP A 84 -5.29 -6.54 -23.33
C ASP A 84 -4.53 -7.58 -22.48
N ILE A 85 -3.42 -7.20 -21.84
CA ILE A 85 -2.62 -8.10 -20.98
C ILE A 85 -3.07 -8.05 -19.52
N CYS A 86 -3.02 -6.88 -18.88
CA CYS A 86 -3.33 -6.76 -17.44
C CYS A 86 -4.81 -6.45 -17.15
N GLN A 87 -5.61 -6.16 -18.18
CA GLN A 87 -7.04 -5.84 -18.07
C GLN A 87 -7.34 -4.63 -17.18
N TRP A 88 -6.36 -3.74 -17.00
CA TRP A 88 -6.54 -2.46 -16.31
C TRP A 88 -7.03 -1.38 -17.26
N TRP A 89 -7.78 -0.44 -16.68
CA TRP A 89 -8.45 0.64 -17.39
C TRP A 89 -7.70 1.97 -17.24
N TYR A 90 -7.66 2.72 -18.33
CA TYR A 90 -6.94 3.99 -18.44
C TYR A 90 -7.80 5.01 -19.16
N HIS A 91 -7.72 6.29 -18.77
CA HIS A 91 -8.19 7.37 -19.62
C HIS A 91 -7.37 7.37 -20.91
N HIS A 92 -8.04 7.46 -22.06
CA HIS A 92 -7.41 7.46 -23.37
C HIS A 92 -6.30 8.53 -23.46
N GLN A 93 -6.52 9.69 -22.84
CA GLN A 93 -5.55 10.78 -22.78
C GLN A 93 -4.32 10.46 -21.92
N CYS A 94 -4.48 9.73 -20.82
CA CYS A 94 -3.36 9.36 -19.95
C CYS A 94 -2.33 8.47 -20.63
N VAL A 95 -2.72 7.77 -21.70
CA VAL A 95 -1.89 6.79 -22.40
C VAL A 95 -1.62 7.18 -23.85
N GLN A 96 -1.52 8.49 -24.12
CA GLN A 96 -1.16 9.06 -25.43
C GLN A 96 -2.17 8.82 -26.56
N ARG A 97 -3.45 8.60 -26.23
CA ARG A 97 -4.56 8.46 -27.19
C ARG A 97 -4.27 7.41 -28.27
N PRO A 98 -4.11 6.13 -27.88
CA PRO A 98 -3.86 5.05 -28.82
C PRO A 98 -5.00 4.90 -29.84
N PRO A 99 -4.76 4.26 -31.00
CA PRO A 99 -5.85 3.93 -31.93
C PRO A 99 -6.80 2.90 -31.29
N VAL A 100 -8.11 3.14 -31.41
CA VAL A 100 -9.18 2.28 -30.83
C VAL A 100 -9.40 0.98 -31.61
N ASP A 101 -8.92 0.94 -32.85
CA ASP A 101 -9.06 -0.16 -33.80
C ASP A 101 -7.93 -1.20 -33.71
N GLN A 102 -7.05 -1.07 -32.71
CA GLN A 102 -5.93 -1.99 -32.46
C GLN A 102 -5.95 -2.50 -31.01
N PRO A 103 -5.41 -3.71 -30.76
CA PRO A 103 -5.19 -4.17 -29.39
C PRO A 103 -4.26 -3.19 -28.65
N TYR A 104 -4.63 -2.85 -27.42
CA TYR A 104 -3.92 -1.85 -26.62
C TYR A 104 -3.08 -2.54 -25.55
N LEU A 105 -1.79 -2.19 -25.52
CA LEU A 105 -0.85 -2.59 -24.47
C LEU A 105 -0.42 -1.35 -23.69
N CYS A 106 -0.60 -1.39 -22.36
CA CYS A 106 -0.18 -0.29 -21.51
C CYS A 106 1.35 -0.25 -21.37
N PRO A 107 1.95 0.89 -20.99
CA PRO A 107 3.41 1.03 -20.84
C PRO A 107 4.06 0.06 -19.85
N GLY A 108 3.28 -0.55 -18.95
CA GLY A 108 3.77 -1.56 -18.00
C GLY A 108 3.76 -2.99 -18.57
N CYS A 109 3.07 -3.23 -19.68
CA CYS A 109 2.97 -4.53 -20.34
C CYS A 109 3.69 -4.58 -21.70
N THR A 110 4.15 -3.43 -22.20
CA THR A 110 5.03 -3.32 -23.38
C THR A 110 6.48 -3.66 -23.07
#